data_AF-A0A842YQC4-F1
#
_entry.id   AF-A0A842YQC4-F1
#
_cell.length_a   1.000
_cell.length_b   1.000
_cell.length_c   1.000
_cell.angle_alpha   90.00
_cell.angle_beta   90.00
_cell.angle_gamma   90.00
#
_symmetry.space_group_name_H-M   'P 1'
#
loop_
_entity.id
_entity.type
_entity.pdbx_description
1 polymer ?
#
loop_
_entity_poly.entity_id
_entity_poly.type
_entity_poly.pdbx_seq_one_letter_code
_entity_poly.pdbx_strand_id
1 'polypeptide(L)' 'MVDEIKQLVIGISREGEIIVKSNRGRIYPVKLSDDLDFSCEDLFKHTDMELYATINTKTQPWECVSIEYSIPLKP' A
#
# COMPACT_ATOMS: atom_id res chain seq x y z
N MET A 1 13.54 -1.79 16.80
CA MET A 1 13.13 -2.68 15.69
C MET A 1 11.89 -2.09 15.07
N VAL A 2 11.96 -1.83 13.76
CA VAL A 2 10.90 -1.18 13.01
C VAL A 2 10.01 -2.30 12.48
N ASP A 3 8.81 -2.48 13.05
CA ASP A 3 7.86 -3.51 12.63
C ASP A 3 7.06 -3.01 11.42
N GLU A 4 7.80 -2.66 10.36
CA GLU A 4 7.26 -2.23 9.08
C GLU A 4 7.34 -3.37 8.08
N ILE A 5 6.30 -3.50 7.25
CA ILE A 5 6.26 -4.46 6.15
C ILE A 5 5.92 -3.74 4.85
N LYS A 6 6.62 -4.08 3.77
CA LYS A 6 6.28 -3.59 2.42
C LYS A 6 5.35 -4.59 1.73
N GLN A 7 4.24 -4.11 1.18
CA GLN A 7 3.25 -4.93 0.48
C GLN A 7 2.78 -4.24 -0.80
N LEU A 8 2.38 -5.03 -1.80
CA LEU A 8 1.91 -4.51 -3.08
C LEU A 8 0.52 -3.88 -2.89
N VAL A 9 0.34 -2.64 -3.32
CA VAL A 9 -0.98 -2.00 -3.39
C VAL A 9 -1.71 -2.51 -4.64
N ILE A 10 -2.95 -2.96 -4.45
CA ILE A 10 -3.79 -3.51 -5.52
C ILE A 10 -5.12 -2.77 -5.68
N GLY A 11 -5.36 -1.74 -4.85
CA GLY A 11 -6.57 -0.92 -4.93
C GLY A 11 -6.76 -0.02 -3.72
N ILE A 12 -7.89 0.68 -3.71
CA ILE A 12 -8.39 1.50 -2.61
C ILE A 12 -9.86 1.15 -2.36
N SER A 13 -10.28 1.11 -1.10
CA SER A 13 -11.69 0.90 -0.73
C SER A 13 -12.50 2.19 -0.90
N ARG A 14 -13.83 2.09 -0.79
CA ARG A 14 -14.69 3.29 -0.84
C ARG A 14 -14.54 4.16 0.40
N GLU A 15 -14.08 3.57 1.48
CA GLU A 15 -13.84 4.18 2.78
C GLU A 15 -12.46 4.84 2.88
N GLY A 16 -11.64 4.77 1.82
CA GLY A 16 -10.31 5.38 1.76
C GLY A 16 -9.19 4.52 2.33
N GLU A 17 -9.42 3.23 2.56
CA GLU A 17 -8.38 2.28 2.96
C GLU A 17 -7.61 1.80 1.73
N ILE A 18 -6.31 1.61 1.86
CA ILE A 18 -5.55 0.95 0.79
C ILE A 18 -5.75 -0.56 0.87
N ILE A 19 -5.90 -1.20 -0.27
CA ILE A 19 -5.98 -2.66 -0.37
C ILE A 19 -4.61 -3.17 -0.80
N VAL A 20 -4.00 -4.02 0.03
CA VAL A 20 -2.67 -4.58 -0.24
C VAL A 20 -2.71 -6.08 -0.43
N LYS A 21 -1.79 -6.59 -1.24
CA LYS A 21 -1.49 -8.02 -1.39
C LYS A 21 -0.15 -8.33 -0.76
N SER A 22 -0.15 -9.29 0.16
CA SER A 22 1.07 -9.76 0.79
C SER A 22 1.93 -10.62 -0.11
N ASN A 23 3.22 -10.74 0.21
CA ASN A 23 4.12 -11.73 -0.41
C ASN A 23 3.62 -13.18 -0.26
N ARG A 24 2.72 -13.46 0.68
CA ARG A 24 2.07 -14.77 0.87
C ARG A 24 0.72 -14.90 0.16
N GLY A 25 0.36 -13.92 -0.68
CA GLY A 25 -0.88 -13.91 -1.46
C GLY A 25 -2.14 -13.49 -0.71
N ARG A 26 -2.07 -13.20 0.61
CA ARG A 26 -3.22 -12.67 1.37
C ARG A 26 -3.51 -11.22 0.97
N ILE A 27 -4.78 -10.90 0.83
CA ILE A 27 -5.27 -9.54 0.52
C ILE A 27 -5.99 -9.00 1.75
N TYR A 28 -5.71 -7.76 2.13
CA TYR A 28 -6.35 -7.11 3.28
C TYR A 28 -6.33 -5.58 3.14
N PRO A 29 -7.30 -4.88 3.77
CA PRO A 29 -7.29 -3.43 3.87
C PRO A 29 -6.30 -2.94 4.92
N VAL A 30 -5.77 -1.73 4.73
CA VAL A 30 -4.90 -1.02 5.68
C VAL A 30 -5.33 0.43 5.72
N LYS A 31 -5.40 1.00 6.93
CA LYS A 31 -5.72 2.42 7.11
C LYS A 31 -4.64 3.27 6.46
N LEU A 32 -5.00 4.27 5.67
CA LEU A 32 -4.05 5.28 5.21
C LEU A 32 -3.72 6.22 6.39
N SER A 33 -2.44 6.53 6.60
CA SER A 33 -2.04 7.54 7.59
C SER A 33 -2.66 8.90 7.21
N ASP A 34 -3.07 9.66 8.22
CA ASP A 34 -3.72 10.97 8.02
C ASP A 34 -2.77 11.99 7.34
N ASP A 35 -1.46 11.74 7.38
CA ASP A 35 -0.42 12.56 6.72
C ASP A 35 -0.18 12.19 5.25
N LEU A 36 -0.82 11.13 4.74
CA LEU A 36 -0.70 10.70 3.35
C LEU A 36 -1.93 11.08 2.55
N ASP A 37 -1.71 11.74 1.42
CA ASP A 37 -2.73 11.95 0.39
C ASP A 37 -2.55 10.87 -0.69
N PHE A 38 -3.56 10.01 -0.83
CA PHE A 38 -3.58 8.94 -1.83
C PHE A 38 -4.99 8.70 -2.33
N SER A 39 -5.15 8.75 -3.66
CA SER A 39 -6.44 8.71 -4.33
C SER A 39 -6.53 7.58 -5.36
N CYS A 40 -7.72 7.39 -5.93
CA CYS A 40 -7.93 6.45 -7.04
C CYS A 40 -7.03 6.78 -8.24
N GLU A 41 -6.81 8.07 -8.51
CA GLU A 41 -6.04 8.57 -9.64
C GLU A 41 -4.57 8.15 -9.55
N ASP A 42 -4.02 8.07 -8.33
CA ASP A 42 -2.63 7.66 -8.11
C ASP A 42 -2.38 6.20 -8.49
N LEU A 43 -3.38 5.31 -8.35
CA LEU A 43 -3.27 3.91 -8.81
C LEU A 43 -2.99 3.79 -10.31
N PHE A 44 -3.39 4.79 -11.10
CA PHE A 44 -3.27 4.76 -12.56
C PHE A 44 -2.23 5.72 -13.12
N LYS A 45 -1.54 6.48 -12.25
CA LYS A 45 -0.59 7.52 -12.66
C LYS A 45 0.63 6.96 -13.41
N HIS A 46 1.12 5.81 -12.99
CA HIS A 46 2.27 5.12 -13.57
C HIS A 46 1.91 3.67 -13.89
N THR A 47 1.17 3.48 -15.00
CA THR A 47 0.67 2.15 -15.42
C THR A 47 1.76 1.12 -15.76
N ASP A 48 3.00 1.56 -15.89
CA ASP A 48 4.20 0.75 -16.13
C ASP A 48 4.94 0.37 -14.84
N MET A 49 4.48 0.85 -13.68
CA MET A 49 5.09 0.63 -12.37
C MET A 49 4.15 -0.12 -11.42
N GLU A 50 4.75 -0.81 -10.46
CA GLU A 50 4.04 -1.38 -9.32
C GLU A 50 4.03 -0.38 -8.17
N LEU A 51 2.97 -0.42 -7.35
CA LEU A 51 2.83 0.46 -6.21
C LEU A 51 3.01 -0.34 -4.92
N TYR A 52 3.89 0.09 -4.03
CA TYR A 52 4.14 -0.56 -2.74
C TYR A 52 3.82 0.34 -1.58
N ALA A 53 3.16 -0.21 -0.56
CA ALA A 53 2.86 0.46 0.69
C ALA A 53 3.77 -0.07 1.80
N THR A 54 4.34 0.83 2.60
CA THR A 54 5.02 0.53 3.85
C THR A 54 4.01 0.62 4.98
N ILE A 55 3.79 -0.50 5.68
CA ILE A 55 2.74 -0.66 6.68
C ILE A 55 3.38 -0.78 8.06
N ASN A 56 3.02 0.12 8.97
CA ASN A 56 3.33 0.03 10.39
C ASN A 56 2.40 -0.99 11.05
N THR A 57 2.99 -2.05 11.60
CA THR A 57 2.22 -3.15 12.23
C THR A 57 2.07 -3.00 13.75
N LYS A 58 2.61 -1.93 14.35
CA LYS A 58 2.47 -1.63 15.79
C LYS A 58 1.17 -0.92 16.14
N THR A 59 0.54 -0.28 15.17
CA THR A 59 -0.75 0.37 15.34
C THR A 59 -1.88 -0.64 15.19
N GLN A 60 -3.02 -0.37 15.83
CA GLN A 60 -4.22 -1.15 15.60
C GLN A 60 -5.40 -0.19 15.39
N PRO A 61 -5.95 -0.09 14.16
CA PRO A 61 -5.61 -0.88 12.96
C PRO A 61 -4.19 -0.60 12.42
N TRP A 62 -3.66 -1.54 11.63
CA TRP A 62 -2.41 -1.34 10.89
C TRP A 62 -2.54 -0.13 9.95
N GLU A 63 -1.44 0.59 9.78
CA GLU A 63 -1.44 1.89 9.10
C GLU A 63 -0.37 1.97 8.01
N CYS A 64 -0.74 2.47 6.84
CA CYS A 64 0.18 2.77 5.76
C CYS A 64 0.85 4.11 6.03
N VAL A 65 2.18 4.12 6.13
CA VAL A 65 2.98 5.31 6.45
C VAL A 65 3.80 5.83 5.27
N SER A 66 3.88 5.06 4.17
CA SER A 66 4.53 5.51 2.94
C SER A 66 4.06 4.69 1.74
N ILE A 67 4.04 5.32 0.55
CA ILE A 67 3.70 4.70 -0.73
C ILE A 67 4.80 5.02 -1.75
N GLU A 68 5.27 4.01 -2.47
CA GLU A 68 6.38 4.11 -3.42
C GLU A 68 6.03 3.41 -4.75
N TYR A 69 6.34 4.05 -5.87
CA TYR A 69 6.31 3.40 -7.18
C TYR A 69 7.62 2.65 -7.42
N SER A 70 7.54 1.41 -7.87
CA SER A 70 8.67 0.55 -8.17
C SER A 70 8.55 0.00 -9.58
N ILE A 71 9.67 -0.04 -10.30
CA ILE A 71 9.69 -0.66 -11.62
C ILE A 71 9.53 -2.18 -11.40
N PRO A 72 8.50 -2.83 -11.98
CA PRO A 72 8.34 -4.27 -11.86
C PRO A 72 9.61 -4.96 -12.34
N LEU A 73 10.15 -5.85 -11.51
CA LEU A 73 11.25 -6.71 -11.92
C LEU A 73 10.74 -7.55 -13.09
N LYS A 74 11.22 -7.27 -14.30
CA LYS A 74 10.93 -8.12 -15.45
C LYS A 74 11.35 -9.54 -15.09
N PRO A 75 10.50 -10.55 -15.37
CA PRO A 75 10.86 -11.94 -15.18
C PRO A 75 12.09 -12.34 -16.00
#